data_AF-A0A4Y7TUA0-F1
#
_entry.id   AF-A0A4Y7TUA0-F1
#
_cell.length_a   1.000
_cell.length_b   1.000
_cell.length_c   1.000
_cell.angle_alpha   90.00
_cell.angle_beta   90.00
_cell.angle_gamma   90.00
#
_symmetry.space_group_name_H-M   'P 1'
#
loop_
_entity.id
_entity.type
_entity.pdbx_description
1 polymer ?
#
loop_
_entity_poly.entity_id
_entity_poly.type
_entity_poly.pdbx_seq_one_letter_code
_entity_poly.pdbx_strand_id
1 'polypeptide(L)'
;MALRHRPVPECQIPVDIILRSSDGSLIGAHKANLENYSEVFPPSDSVSTSSEPVDLSETAVTLNLLMHFVHKTQYPDILDLKEKELFALANAAEKYVMHNAMGMCRLCIQARLQDFPVAALAYAVMYGYTKIANKAAPLTLGKDSVTMSQALTTDRGMYAWASPNQPYIATMI
;
A
#
# COMPACT_ATOMS: atom_id res chain seq x y z
N MET A 1 15.29 -2.74 -27.03
CA MET A 1 14.79 -3.59 -25.93
C MET A 1 14.85 -2.73 -24.68
N ALA A 2 13.70 -2.30 -24.12
CA ALA A 2 13.69 -1.43 -22.95
C ALA A 2 14.37 -2.15 -21.77
N LEU A 3 15.25 -1.44 -21.05
CA LEU A 3 15.94 -1.97 -19.89
C LEU A 3 14.91 -2.34 -18.82
N ARG A 4 14.89 -3.62 -18.42
CA ARG A 4 14.00 -4.12 -17.37
C ARG A 4 14.60 -3.71 -16.03
N HIS A 5 13.88 -2.88 -15.28
CA HIS A 5 14.32 -2.53 -13.94
C HIS A 5 14.16 -3.74 -13.02
N ARG A 6 15.20 -4.02 -12.21
CA ARG A 6 15.18 -5.06 -11.19
C ARG A 6 15.06 -4.40 -9.82
N PRO A 7 13.96 -4.64 -9.08
CA PRO A 7 13.76 -4.08 -7.75
C PRO A 7 14.92 -4.39 -6.80
N VAL A 8 15.46 -5.62 -6.87
CA VAL A 8 16.64 -6.06 -6.13
C VAL A 8 17.75 -6.40 -7.12
N PRO A 9 18.78 -5.54 -7.30
CA PRO A 9 19.83 -5.75 -8.30
C PRO A 9 20.64 -7.04 -8.10
N GLU A 10 20.85 -7.44 -6.84
CA GLU A 10 21.57 -8.65 -6.41
C GLU A 10 20.76 -9.94 -6.62
N CYS A 11 19.48 -9.85 -7.03
CA CYS A 11 18.64 -11.03 -7.23
C CYS A 11 19.15 -11.88 -8.41
N GLN A 12 19.44 -13.15 -8.13
CA GLN A 12 19.90 -14.13 -9.12
C GLN A 12 18.77 -14.98 -9.72
N ILE A 13 17.55 -14.86 -9.19
CA ILE A 13 16.39 -15.57 -9.73
C ILE A 13 16.09 -15.02 -11.13
N PRO A 14 15.91 -15.88 -12.15
CA PRO A 14 15.51 -15.41 -13.47
C PRO A 14 14.16 -14.69 -13.43
N VAL A 15 14.05 -13.59 -14.18
CA VAL A 15 12.79 -12.87 -14.36
C VAL A 15 11.88 -13.69 -15.29
N ASP A 16 10.71 -14.10 -14.79
CA ASP A 16 9.74 -14.95 -15.50
C ASP A 16 8.38 -14.25 -15.73
N ILE A 17 8.24 -13.01 -15.27
CA ILE A 17 7.10 -12.12 -15.50
C ILE A 17 7.56 -10.66 -15.55
N ILE A 18 6.91 -9.87 -16.42
CA ILE A 18 7.13 -8.43 -16.52
C ILE A 18 5.86 -7.71 -16.10
N LEU A 19 6.00 -6.78 -15.17
CA LEU A 19 4.95 -5.88 -14.74
C LEU A 19 5.17 -4.52 -15.40
N ARG A 20 4.11 -3.89 -15.88
CA ARG A 20 4.13 -2.52 -16.40
C ARG A 20 3.36 -1.62 -15.45
N SER A 21 4.04 -0.60 -14.94
CA SER A 21 3.43 0.43 -14.09
C SER A 21 2.51 1.34 -14.90
N SER A 22 1.68 2.11 -14.20
CA SER A 22 0.82 3.13 -14.80
C SER A 22 1.58 4.28 -15.45
N ASP A 23 2.85 4.49 -15.07
CA ASP A 23 3.78 5.43 -15.70
C ASP A 23 4.63 4.80 -16.83
N GLY A 24 4.30 3.56 -17.24
CA GLY A 24 4.87 2.89 -18.42
C GLY A 24 6.21 2.19 -18.20
N SER A 25 6.74 2.17 -16.99
CA SER A 25 7.99 1.49 -16.65
C SER A 25 7.82 -0.02 -16.61
N LEU A 26 8.84 -0.76 -17.07
CA LEU A 26 8.86 -2.22 -17.06
C LEU A 26 9.71 -2.76 -15.91
N ILE A 27 9.09 -3.56 -15.05
CA ILE A 27 9.68 -4.10 -13.83
C ILE A 27 9.70 -5.63 -13.94
N GLY A 28 10.88 -6.21 -13.75
CA GLY A 28 11.04 -7.66 -13.69
C GLY A 28 10.64 -8.19 -12.31
N ALA A 29 9.87 -9.28 -12.29
CA ALA A 29 9.48 -9.97 -11.07
C ALA A 29 9.55 -11.49 -11.24
N HIS A 30 9.14 -12.22 -10.19
CA HIS A 30 9.19 -13.68 -10.12
C HIS A 30 7.81 -14.21 -9.73
N LYS A 31 7.18 -15.01 -10.59
CA LYS A 31 5.84 -15.58 -10.34
C LYS A 31 5.79 -16.34 -9.03
N ALA A 32 6.79 -17.18 -8.76
CA ALA A 32 6.89 -17.93 -7.52
C ALA A 32 6.96 -17.03 -6.27
N ASN A 33 7.62 -15.87 -6.35
CA ASN A 33 7.64 -14.94 -5.22
C ASN A 33 6.27 -14.27 -5.05
N LEU A 34 5.64 -13.86 -6.15
CA LEU A 34 4.31 -13.24 -6.10
C LEU A 34 3.25 -14.19 -5.50
N GLU A 35 3.28 -15.47 -5.88
CA GLU A 35 2.43 -16.52 -5.31
C GLU A 35 2.67 -16.71 -3.81
N ASN A 36 3.94 -16.74 -3.37
CA ASN A 36 4.27 -17.00 -1.97
C ASN A 36 3.98 -15.82 -1.02
N TYR A 37 3.96 -14.60 -1.53
CA TYR A 37 3.89 -13.38 -0.71
C TYR A 37 2.62 -12.55 -0.90
N SER A 38 1.73 -12.91 -1.82
CA SER A 38 0.45 -12.23 -2.03
C SER A 38 -0.68 -13.24 -2.21
N GLU A 39 -1.84 -12.98 -1.62
CA GLU A 39 -3.00 -13.85 -1.74
C GLU A 39 -3.81 -13.66 -3.04
N VAL A 40 -3.50 -12.62 -3.83
CA VAL A 40 -4.30 -12.23 -5.00
C VAL A 40 -3.69 -12.74 -6.31
N PHE A 41 -2.37 -13.00 -6.33
CA PHE A 41 -1.72 -13.51 -7.53
C PHE A 41 -2.01 -15.01 -7.72
N PRO A 42 -2.27 -15.44 -8.97
CA PRO A 42 -2.55 -16.84 -9.27
C PRO A 42 -1.31 -17.73 -9.04
N PRO A 43 -1.49 -19.05 -8.89
CA PRO A 43 -0.38 -20.00 -8.82
C PRO A 43 0.58 -19.83 -9.99
N SER A 44 1.89 -19.90 -9.71
CA SER A 44 2.95 -19.66 -10.70
C SER A 44 2.85 -20.55 -11.94
N ASP A 45 2.42 -21.80 -11.75
CA ASP A 45 2.24 -22.79 -12.83
C ASP A 45 0.98 -22.54 -13.69
N SER A 46 0.01 -21.77 -13.21
CA SER A 46 -1.22 -21.47 -13.95
C SER A 46 -1.07 -20.31 -14.94
N VAL A 47 0.00 -19.53 -14.81
CA VAL A 47 0.27 -18.37 -15.65
C VAL A 47 1.26 -18.76 -16.74
N SER A 48 0.81 -18.81 -17.99
CA SER A 48 1.71 -18.99 -19.13
C SER A 48 2.76 -17.87 -19.17
N THR A 49 3.97 -18.15 -19.64
CA THR A 49 4.98 -17.11 -19.91
C THR A 49 4.56 -16.32 -21.16
N SER A 50 3.67 -15.35 -20.99
CA SER A 50 3.40 -14.37 -22.05
C SER A 50 4.61 -13.46 -22.22
N SER A 51 4.90 -13.07 -23.47
CA SER A 51 5.89 -12.02 -23.74
C SER A 51 5.34 -10.62 -23.39
N GLU A 52 4.02 -10.49 -23.26
CA GLU A 52 3.34 -9.25 -22.95
C GLU A 52 3.42 -8.92 -21.45
N PRO A 53 3.79 -7.67 -21.09
CA PRO A 53 3.74 -7.20 -19.71
C PRO A 53 2.33 -7.17 -19.13
N VAL A 54 2.22 -7.42 -17.83
CA VAL A 54 0.98 -7.27 -17.06
C VAL A 54 0.84 -5.83 -16.59
N ASP A 55 -0.24 -5.17 -16.98
CA ASP A 55 -0.51 -3.77 -16.63
C ASP A 55 -1.06 -3.64 -15.20
N LEU A 56 -0.40 -2.82 -14.39
CA LEU A 56 -0.79 -2.52 -13.02
C LEU A 56 -1.04 -1.01 -12.86
N SER A 57 -1.92 -0.64 -11.93
CA SER A 57 -2.32 0.76 -11.72
C SER A 57 -1.29 1.59 -10.95
N GLU A 58 -0.34 0.93 -10.29
CA GLU A 58 0.66 1.52 -9.43
C GLU A 58 1.80 2.12 -10.25
N THR A 59 2.41 3.17 -9.71
CA THR A 59 3.60 3.79 -10.32
C THR A 59 4.81 2.87 -10.19
N ALA A 60 5.86 3.15 -10.96
CA ALA A 60 7.10 2.39 -10.89
C ALA A 60 7.70 2.39 -9.48
N VAL A 61 7.64 3.53 -8.79
CA VAL A 61 8.16 3.68 -7.42
C VAL A 61 7.45 2.72 -6.46
N THR A 62 6.11 2.72 -6.47
CA THR A 62 5.31 1.84 -5.61
C THR A 62 5.55 0.37 -5.94
N LEU A 63 5.57 0.01 -7.23
CA LEU A 63 5.81 -1.37 -7.64
C LEU A 63 7.21 -1.84 -7.26
N ASN A 64 8.25 -1.01 -7.40
CA ASN A 64 9.60 -1.40 -6.99
C ASN A 64 9.68 -1.68 -5.49
N LEU A 65 9.05 -0.85 -4.65
CA LEU A 65 8.97 -1.09 -3.21
C LEU A 65 8.22 -2.40 -2.90
N LEU A 66 7.04 -2.61 -3.48
CA LEU A 66 6.28 -3.86 -3.30
C LEU A 66 7.07 -5.08 -3.75
N MET A 67 7.70 -5.01 -4.92
CA MET A 67 8.46 -6.13 -5.44
C MET A 67 9.68 -6.41 -4.56
N HIS A 68 10.28 -5.41 -3.91
CA HIS A 68 11.34 -5.65 -2.93
C HIS A 68 10.84 -6.48 -1.74
N PHE A 69 9.60 -6.26 -1.27
CA PHE A 69 9.00 -7.05 -0.17
C PHE A 69 8.79 -8.52 -0.52
N VAL A 70 8.68 -8.90 -1.80
CA VAL A 70 8.53 -10.32 -2.18
C VAL A 70 9.87 -11.01 -2.39
N HIS A 71 11.00 -10.33 -2.16
CA HIS A 71 12.33 -10.94 -2.16
C HIS A 71 12.74 -11.32 -0.75
N LYS A 72 13.44 -12.45 -0.61
CA LYS A 72 14.06 -12.91 0.65
C LYS A 72 15.34 -12.13 0.96
N THR A 73 15.22 -10.80 1.00
CA THR A 73 16.29 -9.87 1.32
C THR A 73 15.86 -8.96 2.47
N GLN A 74 16.77 -8.12 2.95
CA GLN A 74 16.37 -7.05 3.87
C GLN A 74 15.27 -6.20 3.22
N TYR A 75 14.19 -5.96 3.95
CA TYR A 75 13.09 -5.10 3.49
C TYR A 75 13.58 -3.67 3.25
N PRO A 76 12.97 -2.96 2.29
CA PRO A 76 13.36 -1.58 2.04
C PRO A 76 13.05 -0.74 3.27
N ASP A 77 13.89 0.26 3.54
CA ASP A 77 13.53 1.27 4.52
C ASP A 77 12.40 2.13 3.96
N ILE A 78 11.31 2.21 4.72
CA ILE A 78 10.12 2.97 4.36
C ILE A 78 9.80 4.07 5.37
N LEU A 79 10.64 4.28 6.39
CA LEU A 79 10.41 5.28 7.43
C LEU A 79 10.47 6.69 6.88
N ASP A 80 11.40 6.95 5.96
CA ASP A 80 11.64 8.28 5.39
C ASP A 80 10.81 8.57 4.12
N LEU A 81 9.92 7.66 3.72
CA LEU A 81 9.04 7.91 2.57
C LEU A 81 8.18 9.15 2.80
N LYS A 82 7.96 9.91 1.73
CA LYS A 82 6.99 11.02 1.76
C LYS A 82 5.59 10.44 1.92
N GLU A 83 4.68 11.26 2.47
CA GLU A 83 3.28 10.87 2.69
C GLU A 83 2.68 10.16 1.47
N LYS A 84 2.74 10.78 0.29
CA LYS A 84 2.19 10.21 -0.96
C LYS A 84 2.77 8.83 -1.30
N GLU A 85 4.07 8.62 -1.10
CA GLU A 85 4.75 7.36 -1.42
C GLU A 85 4.39 6.27 -0.40
N LEU A 86 4.38 6.61 0.89
CA LEU A 86 4.02 5.69 1.97
C LEU A 86 2.58 5.19 1.83
N PHE A 87 1.62 6.09 1.60
CA PHE A 87 0.22 5.69 1.43
C PHE A 87 -0.04 5.00 0.10
N ALA A 88 0.68 5.33 -0.98
CA ALA A 88 0.61 4.57 -2.23
C ALA A 88 1.12 3.13 -2.04
N LEU A 89 2.24 2.94 -1.32
CA LEU A 89 2.74 1.62 -0.96
C LEU A 89 1.76 0.87 -0.06
N ALA A 90 1.23 1.51 0.98
CA ALA A 90 0.28 0.90 1.90
C ALA A 90 -0.98 0.43 1.18
N ASN A 91 -1.60 1.29 0.36
CA ASN A 91 -2.80 0.93 -0.40
C ASN A 91 -2.55 -0.21 -1.39
N ALA A 92 -1.39 -0.21 -2.05
CA ALA A 92 -1.03 -1.28 -2.98
C ALA A 92 -0.74 -2.60 -2.24
N ALA A 93 -0.12 -2.54 -1.05
CA ALA A 93 0.10 -3.71 -0.20
C ALA A 93 -1.23 -4.33 0.25
N GLU A 94 -2.23 -3.52 0.61
CA GLU A 94 -3.59 -3.98 0.92
C GLU A 94 -4.27 -4.59 -0.31
N LYS A 95 -4.19 -3.92 -1.47
CA LYS A 95 -4.79 -4.38 -2.74
C LYS A 95 -4.30 -5.76 -3.15
N TYR A 96 -3.01 -6.03 -2.97
CA TYR A 96 -2.39 -7.33 -3.30
C TYR A 96 -2.29 -8.27 -2.10
N VAL A 97 -2.80 -7.87 -0.93
CA VAL A 97 -2.78 -8.66 0.31
C VAL A 97 -1.36 -9.18 0.62
N MET A 98 -0.38 -8.27 0.57
CA MET A 98 1.02 -8.56 0.89
C MET A 98 1.28 -8.29 2.37
N HIS A 99 1.00 -9.28 3.23
CA HIS A 99 0.99 -9.14 4.69
C HIS A 99 2.24 -8.52 5.30
N ASN A 100 3.42 -8.80 4.73
CA ASN A 100 4.68 -8.24 5.19
C ASN A 100 4.75 -6.72 4.93
N ALA A 101 4.46 -6.27 3.70
CA ALA A 101 4.38 -4.86 3.35
C ALA A 101 3.26 -4.15 4.12
N MET A 102 2.09 -4.78 4.26
CA MET A 102 0.98 -4.27 5.08
C MET A 102 1.40 -4.06 6.54
N GLY A 103 2.10 -5.03 7.14
CA GLY A 103 2.64 -4.93 8.49
C GLY A 103 3.59 -3.75 8.66
N MET A 104 4.57 -3.63 7.76
CA MET A 104 5.57 -2.56 7.82
C MET A 104 4.96 -1.17 7.58
N CYS A 105 4.07 -1.04 6.60
CA CYS A 105 3.38 0.22 6.33
C CYS A 105 2.54 0.67 7.54
N ARG A 106 1.79 -0.24 8.16
CA ARG A 106 0.99 0.08 9.37
C ARG A 106 1.85 0.56 10.52
N LEU A 107 2.97 -0.10 10.77
CA LEU A 107 3.90 0.32 11.83
C LEU A 107 4.48 1.71 11.54
N CYS A 108 4.89 1.97 10.30
CA CYS A 108 5.39 3.27 9.88
C CYS A 108 4.31 4.37 10.01
N ILE A 109 3.10 4.12 9.51
CA ILE A 109 1.96 5.04 9.60
C ILE A 109 1.62 5.33 11.07
N GLN A 110 1.63 4.30 11.93
CA GLN A 110 1.36 4.49 13.36
C GLN A 110 2.46 5.29 14.06
N ALA A 111 3.73 5.11 13.70
CA ALA A 111 4.84 5.86 14.26
C ALA A 111 4.81 7.34 13.86
N ARG A 112 4.23 7.64 12.70
CA ARG A 112 4.23 8.97 12.06
C ARG A 112 2.84 9.61 12.00
N LEU A 113 1.95 9.23 12.92
CA LEU A 113 0.59 9.77 13.00
C LEU A 113 0.54 11.31 13.06
N GLN A 114 1.55 11.94 13.68
CA GLN A 114 1.62 13.40 13.80
C GLN A 114 1.99 14.09 12.48
N ASP A 115 2.73 13.39 11.61
CA ASP A 115 3.18 13.95 10.33
C ASP A 115 2.02 14.05 9.32
N PHE A 116 1.16 13.04 9.31
CA PHE A 116 0.09 12.89 8.31
C PHE A 116 -1.24 12.38 8.92
N PRO A 117 -1.81 13.07 9.93
CA PRO A 117 -2.95 12.57 10.70
C PRO A 117 -4.21 12.32 9.87
N VAL A 118 -4.45 13.14 8.84
CA VAL A 118 -5.62 13.02 7.95
C VAL A 118 -5.50 11.79 7.06
N ALA A 119 -4.37 11.59 6.39
CA ALA A 119 -4.13 10.43 5.55
C ALA A 119 -4.10 9.13 6.36
N ALA A 120 -3.51 9.15 7.56
CA ALA A 120 -3.51 8.01 8.48
C ALA A 120 -4.93 7.63 8.92
N LEU A 121 -5.78 8.62 9.23
CA LEU A 121 -7.18 8.38 9.55
C LEU A 121 -7.92 7.78 8.35
N ALA A 122 -7.77 8.36 7.16
CA ALA A 122 -8.42 7.87 5.94
C ALA A 122 -8.04 6.43 5.62
N TYR A 123 -6.73 6.12 5.63
CA TYR A 123 -6.22 4.75 5.46
C TYR A 123 -6.79 3.80 6.52
N ALA A 124 -6.76 4.19 7.79
CA ALA A 124 -7.25 3.36 8.88
C ALA A 124 -8.75 3.08 8.80
N VAL A 125 -9.55 4.07 8.38
CA VAL A 125 -10.99 3.89 8.15
C VAL A 125 -11.24 2.98 6.95
N MET A 126 -10.52 3.19 5.84
CA MET A 126 -10.68 2.43 4.60
C MET A 126 -10.43 0.92 4.79
N TYR A 127 -9.43 0.55 5.59
CA TYR A 127 -9.03 -0.85 5.80
C TYR A 127 -9.40 -1.40 7.18
N GLY A 128 -10.18 -0.66 7.98
CA GLY A 128 -10.70 -1.15 9.27
C GLY A 128 -9.68 -1.21 10.42
N TYR A 129 -8.59 -0.44 10.37
CA TYR A 129 -7.59 -0.37 11.43
C TYR A 129 -8.02 0.55 12.58
N THR A 130 -9.02 0.12 13.35
CA THR A 130 -9.67 0.88 14.43
C THR A 130 -8.70 1.47 15.45
N LYS A 131 -7.64 0.75 15.84
CA LYS A 131 -6.62 1.25 16.78
C LYS A 131 -5.85 2.45 16.22
N ILE A 132 -5.57 2.46 14.92
CA ILE A 132 -4.91 3.58 14.24
C ILE A 132 -5.91 4.72 14.08
N ALA A 133 -7.13 4.43 13.63
CA ALA A 133 -8.19 5.43 13.46
C ALA A 133 -8.47 6.19 14.77
N ASN A 134 -8.64 5.49 15.89
CA ASN A 134 -8.87 6.10 17.20
C ASN A 134 -7.72 7.00 17.67
N LYS A 135 -6.48 6.70 17.29
CA LYS A 135 -5.32 7.54 17.62
C LYS A 135 -5.15 8.71 16.66
N ALA A 136 -5.46 8.52 15.38
CA ALA A 136 -5.34 9.54 14.34
C ALA A 136 -6.44 10.59 14.46
N ALA A 137 -7.67 10.18 14.79
CA ALA A 137 -8.83 11.04 14.79
C ALA A 137 -8.72 12.31 15.65
N PRO A 138 -8.28 12.25 16.93
CA PRO A 138 -8.08 13.46 17.73
C PRO A 138 -7.09 14.45 17.09
N LEU A 139 -6.12 13.97 16.30
CA LEU A 139 -5.12 14.80 15.62
C LEU A 139 -5.69 15.51 14.38
N THR A 140 -6.89 15.15 13.94
CA THR A 140 -7.61 15.81 12.84
C THR A 140 -8.63 16.83 13.31
N LEU A 141 -8.82 17.00 14.63
CA LEU A 141 -9.71 18.01 15.18
C LEU A 141 -9.24 19.41 14.76
N GLY A 142 -10.15 20.21 14.22
CA GLY A 142 -9.85 21.55 13.71
C GLY A 142 -9.40 21.60 12.25
N LYS A 143 -9.30 20.46 11.54
CA LYS A 143 -9.23 20.44 10.07
C LYS A 143 -10.58 20.85 9.49
N ASP A 144 -10.55 21.58 8.37
CA ASP A 144 -11.76 22.04 7.71
C ASP A 144 -12.52 20.87 7.06
N SER A 145 -13.82 21.05 6.87
CA SER A 145 -14.71 20.02 6.33
C SER A 145 -14.40 19.62 4.89
N VAL A 146 -13.76 20.50 4.10
CA VAL A 146 -13.39 20.22 2.71
C VAL A 146 -12.19 19.27 2.68
N THR A 147 -11.16 19.53 3.49
CA THR A 147 -10.02 18.62 3.65
C THR A 147 -10.48 17.24 4.09
N MET A 148 -11.40 17.17 5.05
CA MET A 148 -11.88 15.90 5.58
C MET A 148 -12.77 15.15 4.59
N SER A 149 -13.63 15.84 3.84
CA SER A 149 -14.48 15.19 2.82
C SER A 149 -13.68 14.65 1.64
N GLN A 150 -12.57 15.29 1.29
CA GLN A 150 -11.66 14.76 0.27
C GLN A 150 -10.90 13.52 0.74
N ALA A 151 -10.52 13.46 2.02
CA ALA A 151 -9.77 12.34 2.58
C ALA A 151 -10.67 11.14 2.94
N LEU A 152 -11.82 11.39 3.54
CA LEU A 152 -12.78 10.37 3.98
C LEU A 152 -13.83 10.15 2.89
N THR A 153 -13.45 9.44 1.84
CA THR A 153 -14.31 9.20 0.67
C THR A 153 -15.50 8.27 0.94
N THR A 154 -15.63 7.74 2.16
CA THR A 154 -16.79 6.95 2.57
C THR A 154 -17.73 7.79 3.42
N ASP A 155 -19.03 7.74 3.12
CA ASP A 155 -20.07 8.44 3.89
C ASP A 155 -19.96 8.12 5.39
N ARG A 156 -19.73 6.84 5.72
CA ARG A 156 -19.53 6.38 7.10
C ARG A 156 -18.32 7.02 7.78
N GLY A 157 -17.20 7.18 7.07
CA GLY A 157 -16.02 7.86 7.61
C GLY A 157 -16.31 9.32 7.97
N MET A 158 -17.01 10.03 7.08
CA MET A 158 -17.41 11.42 7.32
C MET A 158 -18.39 11.58 8.48
N TYR A 159 -19.40 10.71 8.57
CA TYR A 159 -20.36 10.74 9.69
C TYR A 159 -19.70 10.48 11.04
N ALA A 160 -18.78 9.50 11.11
CA ALA A 160 -18.05 9.18 12.34
C ALA A 160 -17.13 10.32 12.77
N TRP A 161 -16.45 10.98 11.82
CA TRP A 161 -15.58 12.13 12.11
C TRP A 161 -16.37 13.35 12.61
N ALA A 162 -17.52 13.66 12.00
CA ALA A 162 -18.34 14.81 12.37
C ALA A 162 -19.03 14.68 13.74
N SER A 163 -18.98 13.49 14.36
CA SER A 163 -19.66 13.17 15.63
C SER A 163 -18.66 12.77 16.72
N PRO A 164 -17.84 13.70 17.27
CA PRO A 164 -16.69 13.40 18.13
C PRO A 164 -17.00 12.75 19.50
N ASN A 165 -18.27 12.60 19.87
CA ASN A 165 -18.69 12.03 21.16
C ASN A 165 -18.90 10.51 21.15
N GLN A 166 -18.53 9.80 20.09
CA GLN A 166 -18.51 8.33 20.08
C GLN A 166 -17.12 7.79 19.78
N PRO A 167 -16.65 6.74 20.47
CA PRO A 167 -15.50 5.99 20.01
C PRO A 167 -15.82 5.48 18.60
N TYR A 168 -14.92 5.63 17.62
CA TYR A 168 -15.12 5.19 16.21
C TYR A 168 -15.59 3.73 16.11
N ILE A 169 -15.31 2.95 17.15
CA ILE A 169 -15.74 1.56 17.37
C ILE A 169 -17.27 1.39 17.34
N ALA A 170 -18.07 2.40 17.72
CA ALA A 170 -19.52 2.27 17.82
C ALA A 170 -20.28 2.48 16.49
N THR A 171 -19.61 2.99 15.44
CA THR A 171 -20.27 3.34 14.17
C THR A 171 -19.76 2.51 12.97
N MET A 172 -18.79 1.62 13.18
CA MET A 172 -18.16 0.80 12.14
C MET A 172 -18.48 -0.71 12.21
N ILE A 173 -19.30 -1.15 13.18
CA ILE A 173 -19.78 -2.54 13.30
C ILE A 173 -21.26 -2.59 12.96
#